data_AF-A0A4Q7AQ95-F1
#
_entry.id   AF-A0A4Q7AQ95-F1
#
_cell.length_a   1.000
_cell.length_b   1.000
_cell.length_c   1.000
_cell.angle_alpha   90.00
_cell.angle_beta   90.00
_cell.angle_gamma   90.00
#
_symmetry.space_group_name_H-M   'P 1'
#
loop_
_entity.id
_entity.type
_entity.pdbx_description
1 polymer ?
#
loop_
_entity_poly.entity_id
_entity_poly.type
_entity_poly.pdbx_seq_one_letter_code
_entity_poly.pdbx_strand_id
1 'polypeptide(L)' 'MKCAEDFLAGDVVVFVDPLKPGDLMTVHKVQGNSVLLDGNRNFALNHLIRSASVAELNAKCRLSAVELAVGEVS' A
#
# COMPACT_ATOMS: atom_id res chain seq x y z
N MET A 1 0.61 10.53 -15.04
CA MET A 1 0.68 9.07 -15.13
C MET A 1 1.68 8.63 -14.07
N LYS A 2 1.24 8.04 -12.95
CA LYS A 2 2.18 7.51 -11.95
C LYS A 2 2.91 6.35 -12.61
N CYS A 3 4.24 6.39 -12.66
CA CYS A 3 5.06 5.27 -13.10
C CYS A 3 4.65 4.04 -12.28
N ALA A 4 4.51 2.88 -12.92
CA ALA A 4 4.21 1.65 -12.20
C ALA A 4 5.28 1.47 -11.12
N GLU A 5 4.87 1.51 -9.85
CA GLU A 5 5.78 1.14 -8.76
C GLU A 5 6.09 -0.35 -8.96
N ASP A 6 7.35 -0.67 -9.24
CA ASP A 6 7.82 -2.05 -9.32
C ASP A 6 7.91 -2.60 -7.90
N PHE A 7 6.79 -3.11 -7.40
CA PHE A 7 6.71 -3.72 -6.07
C PHE A 7 7.68 -4.91 -5.94
N LEU A 8 8.26 -5.07 -4.77
CA LEU A 8 9.14 -6.18 -4.40
C LEU A 8 8.56 -6.97 -3.23
N ALA A 9 8.93 -8.25 -3.13
CA ALA A 9 8.56 -9.06 -1.98
C ALA A 9 9.12 -8.44 -0.69
N GLY A 10 8.25 -8.26 0.31
CA GLY A 10 8.56 -7.56 1.55
C GLY A 10 8.07 -6.11 1.62
N ASP A 11 7.74 -5.48 0.48
CA ASP A 11 7.17 -4.14 0.49
C ASP A 11 5.85 -4.10 1.24
N VAL A 12 5.60 -2.99 1.92
CA VAL A 12 4.34 -2.76 2.63
C VAL A 12 3.49 -1.79 1.81
N VAL A 13 2.27 -2.22 1.50
CA VAL A 13 1.36 -1.52 0.59
C VAL A 13 -0.01 -1.32 1.23
N VAL A 14 -0.75 -0.36 0.69
CA VAL A 14 -2.14 -0.07 1.03
C VAL A 14 -2.98 0.07 -0.23
N PHE A 15 -4.28 -0.19 -0.13
CA PHE A 15 -5.20 0.11 -1.22
C PHE A 15 -5.33 1.62 -1.43
N VAL A 16 -5.39 2.05 -2.69
CA VAL A 16 -5.63 3.46 -3.05
C VAL A 16 -7.09 3.87 -2.79
N ASP A 17 -8.03 2.95 -3.01
CA ASP A 17 -9.47 3.22 -2.85
C ASP A 17 -9.86 3.36 -1.36
N PRO A 18 -10.37 4.52 -0.91
CA PRO A 18 -10.75 4.75 0.48
C PRO A 18 -11.85 3.81 1.00
N LEU A 19 -12.64 3.18 0.13
CA LEU A 19 -13.68 2.22 0.50
C LEU A 19 -13.12 0.83 0.85
N LYS A 20 -11.86 0.56 0.49
CA LYS A 20 -11.15 -0.66 0.91
C LYS A 20 -10.68 -0.53 2.37
N PRO A 21 -10.50 -1.66 3.08
CA PRO A 21 -9.89 -1.66 4.40
C PRO A 21 -8.54 -0.92 4.40
N GLY A 22 -8.27 -0.21 5.49
CA GLY A 22 -7.05 0.58 5.68
C GLY A 22 -5.87 -0.23 6.21
N ASP A 23 -5.97 -1.56 6.29
CA ASP A 23 -4.90 -2.42 6.79
C ASP A 23 -3.65 -2.33 5.90
N LEU A 24 -2.49 -2.36 6.53
CA LEU A 24 -1.22 -2.56 5.84
C LEU A 24 -1.11 -4.01 5.38
N MET A 25 -0.60 -4.22 4.16
CA MET A 25 -0.40 -5.55 3.60
C MET A 25 1.04 -5.69 3.12
N THR A 26 1.60 -6.89 3.22
CA THR A 26 2.97 -7.17 2.75
C THR A 26 2.94 -7.86 1.40
N VAL A 27 3.71 -7.37 0.45
CA VAL A 27 3.92 -8.00 -0.85
C VAL A 27 4.62 -9.35 -0.64
N HIS A 28 3.94 -10.42 -1.05
CA HIS A 28 4.50 -11.76 -1.05
C HIS A 28 5.14 -12.11 -2.39
N LYS A 29 4.47 -11.78 -3.50
CA LYS A 29 4.95 -12.09 -4.85
C LYS A 29 4.30 -11.17 -5.89
N VAL A 30 5.10 -10.68 -6.84
CA VAL A 30 4.60 -9.99 -8.04
C VAL A 30 4.51 -10.97 -9.21
N GLN A 31 3.41 -10.92 -9.96
CA GLN A 31 3.12 -11.78 -11.11
C GLN A 31 2.49 -10.94 -12.23
N GLY A 32 3.30 -10.39 -13.13
CA GLY A 32 2.81 -9.46 -14.15
C GLY A 32 2.18 -8.22 -13.50
N ASN A 33 0.92 -7.91 -13.85
CA ASN A 33 0.18 -6.76 -13.28
C ASN A 33 -0.49 -7.07 -11.94
N SER A 34 -0.23 -8.24 -11.38
CA SER A 34 -0.89 -8.79 -10.20
C SER A 34 0.11 -8.92 -9.06
N VAL A 35 -0.35 -8.64 -7.83
CA VAL A 35 0.45 -8.72 -6.62
C VAL A 35 -0.27 -9.59 -5.60
N LEU A 36 0.40 -10.64 -5.14
CA LEU A 36 -0.04 -11.48 -4.04
C LEU A 36 0.45 -10.87 -2.73
N LEU A 37 -0.46 -10.79 -1.76
CA LEU A 37 -0.27 -10.10 -0.50
C LEU A 37 -0.44 -11.07 0.68
N ASP A 38 0.22 -10.75 1.79
CA ASP A 38 0.10 -11.40 3.10
C ASP A 38 0.27 -12.93 3.06
N GLY A 39 1.30 -13.42 2.37
CA GLY A 39 1.54 -14.85 2.22
C GLY A 39 0.50 -15.52 1.32
N ASN A 40 0.08 -14.83 0.26
CA ASN A 40 -0.92 -15.30 -0.70
C ASN A 40 -2.35 -15.45 -0.13
N ARG A 41 -2.68 -14.69 0.92
CA ARG A 41 -4.05 -14.62 1.48
C ARG A 41 -4.90 -13.54 0.83
N ASN A 42 -4.26 -12.61 0.12
CA ASN A 42 -4.93 -11.52 -0.58
C ASN A 42 -4.24 -11.26 -1.93
N PHE A 43 -4.95 -10.59 -2.82
CA PHE A 43 -4.54 -10.34 -4.19
C PHE A 43 -5.01 -8.95 -4.65
N ALA A 44 -4.15 -8.21 -5.33
CA ALA A 44 -4.48 -6.92 -5.93
C ALA A 44 -3.84 -6.75 -7.32
N LEU A 45 -4.49 -5.95 -8.17
CA LEU A 45 -3.82 -5.40 -9.35
C LEU A 45 -2.91 -4.26 -8.91
N ASN A 46 -1.74 -4.15 -9.53
CA ASN A 46 -0.69 -3.18 -9.17
C ASN A 46 -1.21 -1.73 -9.08
N HIS A 47 -2.12 -1.32 -9.97
CA HIS A 47 -2.69 0.03 -9.98
C HIS A 47 -3.76 0.30 -8.91
N LEU A 48 -4.18 -0.71 -8.15
CA LEU A 48 -5.15 -0.58 -7.06
C LEU A 48 -4.47 -0.37 -5.70
N ILE A 49 -3.15 -0.55 -5.64
CA ILE A 49 -2.33 -0.43 -4.44
C ILE A 49 -1.23 0.60 -4.65
N ARG A 50 -0.68 1.10 -3.55
CA ARG A 50 0.51 1.95 -3.52
C ARG A 50 1.37 1.56 -2.33
N SER A 51 2.63 1.96 -2.37
CA SER A 51 3.51 1.90 -1.21
C SER A 51 2.89 2.63 -0.01
N ALA A 52 2.99 2.03 1.18
CA ALA A 52 2.64 2.69 2.43
C ALA A 52 3.66 3.80 2.74
N SER A 53 3.20 4.96 3.21
CA SER A 53 4.10 6.03 3.64
C SER A 53 4.74 5.71 5.00
N VAL A 54 5.81 6.40 5.36
CA VAL A 54 6.44 6.25 6.69
C VAL A 54 5.45 6.54 7.83
N ALA A 55 4.58 7.54 7.65
CA ALA A 55 3.54 7.85 8.62
C ALA A 55 2.53 6.70 8.79
N GLU A 56 2.14 6.05 7.69
CA GLU A 56 1.24 4.89 7.71
C GLU A 56 1.90 3.66 8.32
N LEU A 57 3.20 3.44 8.06
CA LEU A 57 3.98 2.39 8.72
C LEU A 57 4.02 2.57 10.24
N ASN A 58 4.22 3.81 10.70
CA ASN A 58 4.22 4.15 12.13
C ASN A 58 2.82 4.03 12.75
N ALA A 59 1.78 4.47 12.05
CA ALA A 59 0.39 4.38 12.47
C ALA A 59 -0.18 2.94 12.38
N LYS A 60 0.48 2.06 11.63
CA LYS A 60 0.06 0.69 11.31
C LYS A 60 -1.28 0.62 10.55
N CYS A 61 -1.65 1.69 9.86
CA CYS A 61 -2.85 1.77 9.03
C CYS A 61 -2.69 2.84 7.94
N ARG A 62 -3.51 2.74 6.89
CA ARG A 62 -3.66 3.76 5.84
C ARG A 62 -4.24 5.03 6.45
N LEU A 63 -3.60 6.15 6.15
CA LEU A 63 -4.01 7.48 6.57
C LEU A 63 -4.75 8.18 5.43
N SER A 64 -5.72 9.02 5.77
CA SER A 64 -6.34 9.93 4.82
C SER A 64 -5.34 11.00 4.35
N ALA A 65 -5.67 11.67 3.24
CA ALA A 65 -4.83 12.75 2.73
C ALA A 65 -4.63 13.88 3.75
N VAL A 66 -5.63 14.15 4.58
CA VAL A 66 -5.54 15.18 5.64
C VAL A 66 -4.59 14.74 6.75
N GLU A 67 -4.67 13.49 7.19
CA GLU A 67 -3.80 12.94 8.24
C GLU A 67 -2.34 12.86 7.78
N LEU A 68 -2.10 12.50 6.52
CA LEU A 68 -0.76 12.54 5.92
C LEU A 68 -0.20 13.96 5.91
N ALA A 69 -1.00 14.94 5.48
CA ALA A 69 -0.56 16.34 5.39
C ALA A 69 -0.25 16.97 6.76
N VAL A 70 -0.87 16.51 7.85
CA VAL A 70 -0.60 17.00 9.21
C VAL A 70 0.67 16.38 9.81
N GLY A 71 0.98 15.13 9.45
CA GLY A 71 2.16 14.42 9.96
C GLY A 71 3.51 14.90 9.39
N GLU A 72 3.50 15.60 8.24
CA GLU A 72 4.73 16.09 7.59
C GLU A 72 5.19 17.48 8.06
N VAL A 73 4.43 18.13 8.97
CA VAL A 73 4.68 19.54 9.38
C VAL A 73 5.31 19.69 10.77
N SER A 74 5.84 18.61 11.36
CA SER A 74 6.37 18.65 12.73
C SER A 74 7.82 18.24 12.87
#